data_AF-A0A3M1HX55-F1
#
_entry.id   AF-A0A3M1HX55-F1
#
_cell.length_a   1.000
_cell.length_b   1.000
_cell.length_c   1.000
_cell.angle_alpha   90.00
_cell.angle_beta   90.00
_cell.angle_gamma   90.00
#
_symmetry.space_group_name_H-M   'P 1'
#
loop_
_entity.id
_entity.type
_entity.pdbx_description
1 polymer ?
#
loop_
_entity_poly.entity_id
_entity_poly.type
_entity_poly.pdbx_seq_one_letter_code
_entity_poly.pdbx_strand_id
1 'polypeptide(L)'
;MKRLRDLLLPPEPSFPPSDSPADLAADLLETEKMAEELVDYLLGNRLFRQIVVETPMGVRRPKMTLGGLWERIQHLEAAEALGPADRKRLEAVKETWSEAMRRYPDQARAKLRSELKSYLHNWQYFLRQARNNPERWREEYDVEIRNKRRIQTVVHLLGKHAPEGLLEDLEKLEAEVEHRAARS
;
A
#
# COMPACT_ATOMS: atom_id res chain seq x y z
N MET A 1 3.93 38.44 33.86
CA MET A 1 4.04 37.16 34.61
C MET A 1 3.29 36.06 33.86
N LYS A 2 3.98 35.32 32.97
CA LYS A 2 3.45 34.11 32.32
C LYS A 2 3.26 33.04 33.40
N ARG A 3 2.09 32.41 33.49
CA ARG A 3 1.80 31.42 34.54
C ARG A 3 2.62 30.16 34.29
N LEU A 4 3.24 29.63 35.34
CA LEU A 4 4.03 28.39 35.36
C LEU A 4 3.27 27.12 34.90
N ARG A 5 1.98 27.22 34.57
CA ARG A 5 1.16 26.09 34.08
C ARG A 5 1.35 25.81 32.59
N ASP A 6 1.93 26.73 31.83
CA ASP A 6 2.16 26.58 30.39
C ASP A 6 3.45 25.78 30.06
N LEU A 7 4.19 25.31 31.07
CA LEU A 7 5.51 24.66 30.95
C LEU A 7 5.48 23.12 31.13
N LEU A 8 4.30 22.52 31.30
CA LEU A 8 4.15 21.09 31.59
C LEU A 8 3.17 20.35 30.67
N LEU A 9 2.59 21.02 29.69
CA LEU A 9 1.84 20.31 28.66
C LEU A 9 2.85 19.70 27.69
N PRO A 10 2.79 18.38 27.41
CA PRO A 10 3.55 17.83 26.30
C PRO A 10 3.19 18.64 25.03
N PRO A 11 4.14 18.86 24.11
CA PRO A 11 3.81 19.51 22.86
C PRO A 11 2.60 18.80 22.26
N GLU A 12 1.60 19.59 21.83
CA GLU A 12 0.45 19.00 21.17
C GLU A 12 0.94 18.10 20.02
N PRO A 13 0.31 16.93 19.83
CA PRO A 13 0.69 16.07 18.72
C PRO A 13 0.62 16.88 17.42
N SER A 14 1.65 16.75 16.59
CA SER A 14 1.76 17.43 15.28
C SER A 14 0.71 16.93 14.26
N PHE A 15 -0.13 15.98 14.65
CA PHE A 15 -1.12 15.30 13.83
C PHE A 15 -2.53 15.44 14.44
N PRO A 16 -3.59 15.40 13.60
CA PRO A 16 -4.97 15.54 14.05
C PRO A 16 -5.33 14.57 15.19
N PRO A 17 -6.20 14.98 16.13
CA PRO A 17 -6.72 14.06 17.13
C PRO A 17 -7.46 12.91 16.44
N SER A 18 -7.31 11.71 17.01
CA SER A 18 -7.87 10.46 16.51
C SER A 18 -8.84 9.88 17.53
N ASP A 19 -9.99 9.39 17.06
CA ASP A 19 -10.95 8.63 17.86
C ASP A 19 -10.84 7.11 17.64
N SER A 20 -9.90 6.67 16.81
CA SER A 20 -9.56 5.26 16.59
C SER A 20 -8.36 4.77 17.44
N PRO A 21 -8.18 3.44 17.57
CA PRO A 21 -6.94 2.84 18.06
C PRO A 21 -5.68 3.38 17.38
N ALA A 22 -4.55 3.40 18.11
CA ALA A 22 -3.33 4.08 17.68
C ALA A 22 -2.71 3.54 16.37
N ASP A 23 -2.91 2.26 16.08
CA ASP A 23 -2.51 1.61 14.84
C ASP A 23 -3.35 2.07 13.65
N LEU A 24 -4.68 2.08 13.78
CA LEU A 24 -5.58 2.61 12.75
C LEU A 24 -5.39 4.11 12.55
N ALA A 25 -5.14 4.86 13.62
CA ALA A 25 -4.80 6.27 13.57
C ALA A 25 -3.53 6.51 12.75
N ALA A 26 -2.48 5.71 12.99
CA ALA A 26 -1.23 5.80 12.25
C ALA A 26 -1.41 5.42 10.78
N ASP A 27 -2.20 4.39 10.47
CA ASP A 27 -2.51 3.99 9.10
C ASP A 27 -3.33 5.06 8.36
N LEU A 28 -4.28 5.72 9.04
CA LEU A 28 -5.02 6.84 8.47
C LEU A 28 -4.10 8.02 8.15
N LEU A 29 -3.18 8.38 9.05
CA LEU A 29 -2.21 9.46 8.81
C LEU A 29 -1.29 9.15 7.62
N GLU A 30 -0.85 7.89 7.46
CA GLU A 30 -0.13 7.49 6.25
C GLU A 30 -0.99 7.65 4.99
N THR A 31 -2.24 7.24 5.06
CA THR A 31 -3.21 7.26 3.95
C THR A 31 -3.53 8.68 3.52
N GLU A 32 -3.77 9.58 4.47
CA GLU A 32 -3.92 11.01 4.23
C GLU A 32 -2.67 11.61 3.59
N LYS A 33 -1.48 11.30 4.13
CA LYS A 33 -0.24 11.83 3.56
C LYS A 33 0.01 11.35 2.13
N MET A 34 -0.33 10.09 1.85
CA MET A 34 -0.27 9.56 0.48
C MET A 34 -1.27 10.26 -0.45
N ALA A 35 -2.48 10.57 0.03
CA ALA A 35 -3.49 11.30 -0.73
C ALA A 35 -3.08 12.75 -1.04
N GLU A 36 -2.49 13.45 -0.07
CA GLU A 36 -1.91 14.80 -0.26
C GLU A 36 -0.86 14.81 -1.38
N GLU A 37 -0.03 13.78 -1.43
CA GLU A 37 1.08 13.65 -2.37
C GLU A 37 0.65 13.01 -3.71
N LEU A 38 -0.61 12.61 -3.87
CA LEU A 38 -1.08 11.77 -4.96
C LEU A 38 -0.92 12.45 -6.33
N VAL A 39 -1.32 13.71 -6.45
CA VAL A 39 -1.23 14.45 -7.73
C VAL A 39 0.24 14.64 -8.13
N ASP A 40 1.09 15.07 -7.21
CA ASP A 40 2.52 15.23 -7.45
C ASP A 40 3.18 13.89 -7.82
N TYR A 41 2.77 12.80 -7.16
CA TYR A 41 3.25 11.47 -7.48
C TYR A 41 2.86 11.03 -8.89
N LEU A 42 1.60 11.25 -9.29
CA LEU A 42 1.09 10.91 -10.62
C LEU A 42 1.83 11.67 -11.72
N LEU A 43 2.10 12.96 -11.52
CA LEU A 43 2.78 13.82 -12.49
C LEU A 43 4.31 13.65 -12.46
N GLY A 44 4.87 13.14 -11.35
CA GLY A 44 6.30 12.90 -11.20
C GLY A 44 6.80 11.65 -11.93
N ASN A 45 8.11 11.52 -12.08
CA ASN A 45 8.76 10.38 -12.74
C ASN A 45 9.16 9.23 -11.81
N ARG A 46 9.08 9.41 -10.49
CA ARG A 46 9.48 8.39 -9.51
C ARG A 46 8.40 7.32 -9.35
N LEU A 47 8.80 6.04 -9.44
CA LEU A 47 7.89 4.91 -9.24
C LEU A 47 7.63 4.65 -7.75
N PHE A 48 8.69 4.62 -6.93
CA PHE A 48 8.58 4.41 -5.48
C PHE A 48 9.12 5.64 -4.75
N ARG A 49 8.24 6.57 -4.41
CA ARG A 49 8.62 7.77 -3.63
C ARG A 49 8.47 7.43 -2.15
N GLN A 50 9.52 7.62 -1.36
CA GLN A 50 9.40 7.49 0.09
C GLN A 50 8.79 8.77 0.67
N ILE A 51 7.78 8.62 1.52
CA ILE A 51 7.20 9.72 2.29
C ILE A 51 7.54 9.53 3.77
N VAL A 52 7.49 10.60 4.55
CA VAL A 52 7.75 10.58 6.00
C VAL A 52 6.49 11.06 6.69
N VAL A 53 6.04 10.32 7.69
CA VAL A 53 4.78 10.56 8.40
C VAL A 53 5.05 10.46 9.89
N GLU A 54 4.70 11.50 10.64
CA GLU A 54 4.68 11.45 12.09
C GLU A 54 3.35 10.84 12.55
N THR A 55 3.39 9.84 13.43
CA THR A 55 2.20 9.13 13.89
C THR A 55 2.24 8.91 15.40
N PRO A 56 1.12 8.55 16.04
CA PRO A 56 1.10 8.08 17.43
C PRO A 56 2.05 6.90 17.71
N MET A 57 2.41 6.14 16.68
CA MET A 57 3.35 5.01 16.76
C MET A 57 4.80 5.40 16.40
N GLY A 58 5.09 6.70 16.33
CA GLY A 58 6.39 7.24 15.93
C GLY A 58 6.48 7.58 14.45
N VAL A 59 7.70 7.84 13.98
CA VAL A 59 7.95 8.23 12.58
C VAL A 59 7.90 7.01 11.67
N ARG A 60 6.95 7.00 10.73
CA ARG A 60 6.80 5.98 9.70
C ARG A 60 7.26 6.49 8.34
N ARG A 61 7.68 5.57 7.47
CA ARG A 61 8.28 5.88 6.16
C ARG A 61 7.71 5.03 5.02
N PRO A 62 6.39 5.10 4.74
CA PRO A 62 5.81 4.28 3.70
C PRO A 62 6.32 4.66 2.31
N LYS A 63 6.24 3.70 1.39
CA LYS A 63 6.49 3.93 -0.03
C LYS A 63 5.18 4.33 -0.70
N MET A 64 5.18 5.49 -1.35
CA MET A 64 4.09 5.97 -2.18
C MET A 64 4.01 5.14 -3.46
N THR A 65 2.87 4.46 -3.61
CA THR A 65 2.40 3.74 -4.80
C THR A 65 0.88 3.81 -4.85
N LEU A 66 0.30 3.65 -6.04
CA LEU A 66 -1.16 3.62 -6.19
C LEU A 66 -1.75 2.37 -5.55
N GLY A 67 -1.15 1.20 -5.77
CA GLY A 67 -1.59 -0.03 -5.11
C GLY A 67 -1.52 0.06 -3.59
N GLY A 68 -0.46 0.67 -3.04
CA GLY A 68 -0.27 0.79 -1.59
C GLY A 68 -1.20 1.81 -0.92
N LEU A 69 -1.62 2.86 -1.64
CA LEU A 69 -2.65 3.79 -1.16
C LEU A 69 -4.01 3.09 -1.15
N TRP A 70 -4.36 2.42 -2.24
CA TRP A 70 -5.62 1.69 -2.35
C TRP A 70 -5.75 0.60 -1.28
N GLU A 71 -4.71 -0.20 -1.05
CA GLU A 71 -4.70 -1.23 0.00
C GLU A 71 -5.00 -0.65 1.39
N ARG A 72 -4.45 0.52 1.71
CA ARG A 72 -4.72 1.19 3.00
C ARG A 72 -6.15 1.72 3.09
N ILE A 73 -6.66 2.30 2.01
CA ILE A 73 -8.07 2.73 1.93
C ILE A 73 -8.99 1.55 2.23
N GLN A 74 -8.78 0.41 1.56
CA GLN A 74 -9.59 -0.79 1.77
C GLN A 74 -9.46 -1.35 3.19
N HIS A 75 -8.24 -1.36 3.74
CA HIS A 75 -8.00 -1.82 5.10
C HIS A 75 -8.76 -0.97 6.13
N LEU A 76 -8.65 0.36 6.03
CA LEU A 76 -9.33 1.28 6.94
C LEU A 76 -10.86 1.25 6.75
N GLU A 77 -11.35 1.10 5.51
CA GLU A 77 -12.78 1.00 5.23
C GLU A 77 -13.41 -0.27 5.83
N ALA A 78 -12.66 -1.38 5.83
CA ALA A 78 -13.09 -2.63 6.43
C ALA A 78 -12.93 -2.67 7.96
N ALA A 79 -12.23 -1.71 8.56
CA ALA A 79 -11.93 -1.72 10.00
C ALA A 79 -13.16 -1.29 10.82
N GLU A 80 -13.77 -2.24 11.53
CA GLU A 80 -14.93 -1.98 12.41
C GLU A 80 -14.60 -0.98 13.52
N ALA A 81 -13.36 -1.01 14.03
CA ALA A 81 -12.87 -0.15 15.10
C ALA A 81 -12.48 1.26 14.65
N LEU A 82 -12.64 1.62 13.36
CA LEU A 82 -12.41 2.98 12.89
C LEU A 82 -13.50 3.91 13.43
N GLY A 83 -13.09 4.93 14.19
CA GLY A 83 -13.98 5.89 14.83
C GLY A 83 -14.72 6.79 13.82
N PRO A 84 -15.86 7.39 14.20
CA PRO A 84 -16.65 8.21 13.30
C PRO A 84 -15.92 9.46 12.77
N ALA A 85 -15.05 10.11 13.57
CA ALA A 85 -14.28 11.25 13.09
C ALA A 85 -13.23 10.81 12.07
N ASP A 86 -12.55 9.70 12.32
CA ASP A 86 -11.57 9.11 11.41
C ASP A 86 -12.20 8.54 10.13
N ARG A 87 -13.43 8.00 10.19
CA ARG A 87 -14.19 7.62 8.99
C ARG A 87 -14.43 8.81 8.07
N LYS A 88 -14.81 9.97 8.63
CA LYS A 88 -15.01 11.20 7.83
C LYS A 88 -13.73 11.65 7.15
N ARG A 89 -12.58 11.51 7.82
CA ARG A 89 -11.25 11.79 7.25
C ARG A 89 -10.92 10.81 6.12
N LEU A 90 -11.19 9.52 6.30
CA LEU A 90 -11.04 8.50 5.25
C LEU A 90 -11.89 8.81 4.01
N GLU A 91 -13.13 9.29 4.18
CA GLU A 91 -13.97 9.69 3.04
C GLU A 91 -13.33 10.82 2.22
N ALA A 92 -12.70 11.82 2.86
CA ALA A 92 -11.97 12.86 2.14
C ALA A 92 -10.78 12.31 1.33
N VAL A 93 -10.10 11.28 1.86
CA VAL A 93 -9.05 10.56 1.12
C VAL A 93 -9.63 9.81 -0.08
N LYS A 94 -10.77 9.13 0.08
CA LYS A 94 -11.46 8.42 -1.02
C LYS A 94 -11.94 9.37 -2.11
N GLU A 95 -12.43 10.55 -1.74
CA GLU A 95 -12.78 11.62 -2.69
C GLU A 95 -11.54 12.09 -3.47
N THR A 96 -10.43 12.36 -2.77
CA THR A 96 -9.15 12.76 -3.38
C THR A 96 -8.63 11.70 -4.36
N TRP A 97 -8.67 10.42 -3.96
CA TRP A 97 -8.33 9.29 -4.82
C TRP A 97 -9.20 9.26 -6.08
N SER A 98 -10.52 9.30 -5.89
CA SER A 98 -11.49 9.22 -6.99
C SER A 98 -11.35 10.38 -7.97
N GLU A 99 -11.14 11.59 -7.46
CA GLU A 99 -10.90 12.76 -8.29
C GLU A 99 -9.58 12.63 -9.08
N ALA A 100 -8.49 12.22 -8.43
CA ALA A 100 -7.21 12.06 -9.10
C ALA A 100 -7.26 10.99 -10.20
N MET A 101 -7.90 9.83 -9.94
CA MET A 101 -8.05 8.77 -10.94
C MET A 101 -8.90 9.22 -12.14
N ARG A 102 -9.94 10.03 -11.90
CA ARG A 102 -10.78 10.61 -12.95
C ARG A 102 -10.05 11.69 -13.76
N ARG A 103 -9.24 12.52 -13.09
CA ARG A 103 -8.55 13.67 -13.70
C ARG A 103 -7.28 13.29 -14.45
N TYR A 104 -6.57 12.26 -13.99
CA TYR A 104 -5.28 11.82 -14.53
C TYR A 104 -5.26 10.32 -14.90
N PRO A 105 -6.21 9.83 -15.70
CA PRO A 105 -6.36 8.40 -15.96
C PRO A 105 -5.16 7.80 -16.70
N ASP A 106 -4.51 8.57 -17.58
CA ASP A 106 -3.34 8.10 -18.33
C ASP A 106 -2.11 7.93 -17.45
N GLN A 107 -1.86 8.92 -16.59
CA GLN A 107 -0.76 8.91 -15.63
C GLN A 107 -0.96 7.79 -14.60
N ALA A 108 -2.18 7.63 -14.08
CA ALA A 108 -2.52 6.56 -13.17
C ALA A 108 -2.26 5.18 -13.80
N ARG A 109 -2.73 4.96 -15.04
CA ARG A 109 -2.48 3.71 -15.77
C ARG A 109 -0.99 3.48 -16.03
N ALA A 110 -0.22 4.51 -16.38
CA ALA A 110 1.22 4.39 -16.59
C ALA A 110 1.97 4.02 -15.30
N LYS A 111 1.58 4.60 -14.16
CA LYS A 111 2.11 4.25 -12.83
C LYS A 111 1.77 2.82 -12.46
N LEU A 112 0.51 2.43 -12.54
CA LEU A 112 0.05 1.06 -12.25
C LEU A 112 0.77 0.02 -13.12
N ARG A 113 0.95 0.28 -14.42
CA ARG A 113 1.72 -0.63 -15.30
C ARG A 113 3.17 -0.78 -14.86
N SER A 114 3.78 0.31 -14.40
CA SER A 114 5.16 0.31 -13.93
C SER A 114 5.29 -0.42 -12.58
N GLU A 115 4.32 -0.23 -11.68
CA GLU A 115 4.21 -0.98 -10.42
C GLU A 115 4.05 -2.48 -10.69
N LEU A 116 3.10 -2.84 -11.57
CA LEU A 116 2.84 -4.22 -11.97
C LEU A 116 4.11 -4.87 -12.51
N LYS A 117 4.83 -4.20 -13.42
CA LYS A 117 6.09 -4.71 -13.97
C LYS A 117 7.13 -4.97 -12.87
N SER A 118 7.24 -4.07 -11.90
CA SER A 118 8.17 -4.23 -10.78
C SER A 118 7.79 -5.41 -9.87
N TYR A 119 6.51 -5.55 -9.53
CA TYR A 119 6.05 -6.65 -8.67
C TYR A 119 6.15 -8.01 -9.38
N LEU A 120 5.80 -8.07 -10.67
CA LEU A 120 5.99 -9.26 -11.50
C LEU A 120 7.46 -9.66 -11.56
N HIS A 121 8.37 -8.70 -11.75
CA HIS A 121 9.80 -9.00 -11.78
C HIS A 121 10.28 -9.66 -10.49
N ASN A 122 9.88 -9.11 -9.34
CA ASN A 122 10.24 -9.65 -8.02
C ASN A 122 9.63 -11.04 -7.80
N TRP A 123 8.35 -11.21 -8.11
CA TRP A 123 7.65 -12.48 -7.94
C TRP A 123 8.22 -13.57 -8.84
N GLN A 124 8.44 -13.28 -10.12
CA GLN A 124 9.08 -14.22 -11.04
C GLN A 124 10.51 -14.54 -10.62
N TYR A 125 11.25 -13.58 -10.06
CA TYR A 125 12.56 -13.84 -9.50
C TYR A 125 12.48 -14.84 -8.34
N PHE A 126 11.60 -14.60 -7.37
CA PHE A 126 11.36 -15.53 -6.27
C PHE A 126 10.99 -16.94 -6.78
N LEU A 127 10.00 -17.07 -7.66
CA LEU A 127 9.58 -18.37 -8.19
C LEU A 127 10.72 -19.11 -8.91
N ARG A 128 11.56 -18.39 -9.67
CA ARG A 128 12.75 -19.00 -10.31
C ARG A 128 13.75 -19.49 -9.27
N GLN A 129 13.97 -18.74 -8.19
CA GLN A 129 14.88 -19.13 -7.11
C GLN A 129 14.33 -20.36 -6.36
N ALA A 130 13.07 -20.33 -5.97
CA ALA A 130 12.39 -21.43 -5.28
C ALA A 130 12.34 -22.71 -6.13
N ARG A 131 12.19 -22.59 -7.45
CA ARG A 131 12.26 -23.74 -8.37
C ARG A 131 13.61 -24.45 -8.35
N ASN A 132 14.69 -23.70 -8.14
CA ASN A 132 16.06 -24.22 -8.12
C ASN A 132 16.51 -24.62 -6.70
N ASN A 133 15.90 -24.02 -5.67
CA ASN A 133 16.12 -24.35 -4.26
C ASN A 133 14.77 -24.44 -3.52
N PRO A 134 14.20 -25.66 -3.41
CA PRO A 134 12.95 -25.94 -2.71
C PRO A 134 12.84 -25.41 -1.27
N GLU A 135 13.95 -25.33 -0.52
CA GLU A 135 13.94 -24.84 0.86
C GLU A 135 13.52 -23.37 0.93
N ARG A 136 13.93 -22.57 -0.06
CA ARG A 136 13.54 -21.15 -0.15
C ARG A 136 12.03 -20.95 -0.26
N TRP A 137 11.32 -21.89 -0.88
CA TRP A 137 9.86 -21.87 -0.88
C TRP A 137 9.33 -21.91 0.55
N ARG A 138 9.80 -22.87 1.36
CA ARG A 138 9.34 -23.05 2.75
C ARG A 138 9.71 -21.87 3.65
N GLU A 139 10.87 -21.24 3.41
CA GLU A 139 11.39 -20.16 4.25
C GLU A 139 10.86 -18.77 3.89
N GLU A 140 10.70 -18.48 2.59
CA GLU A 140 10.47 -17.11 2.11
C GLU A 140 9.04 -16.87 1.59
N TYR A 141 8.26 -17.92 1.32
CA TYR A 141 6.94 -17.77 0.68
C TYR A 141 5.99 -16.86 1.46
N ASP A 142 5.92 -16.99 2.80
CA ASP A 142 5.06 -16.15 3.65
C ASP A 142 5.40 -14.66 3.57
N VAL A 143 6.67 -14.34 3.29
CA VAL A 143 7.12 -12.97 3.09
C VAL A 143 6.79 -12.50 1.68
N GLU A 144 7.05 -13.34 0.68
CA GLU A 144 6.95 -13.05 -0.75
C GLU A 144 5.51 -13.02 -1.28
N ILE A 145 4.56 -13.70 -0.60
CA ILE A 145 3.13 -13.67 -0.95
C ILE A 145 2.56 -12.25 -0.96
N ARG A 146 3.20 -11.31 -0.25
CA ARG A 146 2.88 -9.88 -0.30
C ARG A 146 3.06 -9.29 -1.69
N ASN A 147 4.04 -9.73 -2.48
CA ASN A 147 4.21 -9.31 -3.87
C ASN A 147 3.07 -9.83 -4.75
N LYS A 148 2.60 -11.07 -4.54
CA LYS A 148 1.41 -11.60 -5.24
C LYS A 148 0.16 -10.79 -4.93
N ARG A 149 -0.09 -10.47 -3.66
CA ARG A 149 -1.24 -9.63 -3.26
C ARG A 149 -1.19 -8.26 -3.93
N ARG A 150 -0.03 -7.62 -3.98
CA ARG A 150 0.17 -6.35 -4.70
C ARG A 150 -0.08 -6.46 -6.21
N ILE A 151 0.33 -7.57 -6.83
CA ILE A 151 -0.01 -7.84 -8.24
C ILE A 151 -1.54 -7.89 -8.42
N GLN A 152 -2.25 -8.63 -7.57
CA GLN A 152 -3.71 -8.73 -7.61
C GLN A 152 -4.38 -7.36 -7.43
N THR A 153 -3.92 -6.56 -6.46
CA THR A 153 -4.37 -5.18 -6.25
C THR A 153 -4.20 -4.34 -7.52
N VAL A 154 -3.01 -4.35 -8.12
CA VAL A 154 -2.72 -3.52 -9.30
C VAL A 154 -3.49 -4.00 -10.54
N VAL A 155 -3.66 -5.32 -10.71
CA VAL A 155 -4.51 -5.89 -11.77
C VAL A 155 -5.95 -5.44 -11.61
N HIS A 156 -6.49 -5.50 -10.39
CA HIS A 156 -7.83 -5.01 -10.07
C HIS A 156 -7.99 -3.53 -10.43
N LEU A 157 -7.03 -2.68 -10.03
CA LEU A 157 -7.05 -1.24 -10.33
C LEU A 157 -6.91 -0.92 -11.81
N LEU A 158 -6.16 -1.72 -12.57
CA LEU A 158 -6.07 -1.58 -14.03
C LEU A 158 -7.36 -1.99 -14.74
N GLY A 159 -8.17 -2.86 -14.13
CA GLY A 159 -9.42 -3.37 -14.70
C GLY A 159 -9.21 -3.94 -16.10
N LYS A 160 -10.02 -3.48 -17.07
CA LYS A 160 -9.90 -3.88 -18.49
C LYS A 160 -8.55 -3.55 -19.16
N HIS A 161 -7.68 -2.79 -18.51
CA HIS A 161 -6.35 -2.46 -19.02
C HIS A 161 -5.24 -3.37 -18.47
N ALA A 162 -5.60 -4.31 -17.59
CA ALA A 162 -4.69 -5.35 -17.13
C ALA A 162 -4.42 -6.36 -18.26
N PRO A 163 -3.24 -7.02 -18.27
CA PRO A 163 -2.99 -8.13 -19.18
C PRO A 163 -3.96 -9.29 -18.90
N GLU A 164 -4.62 -9.78 -19.94
CA GLU A 164 -5.54 -10.92 -19.87
C GLU A 164 -4.80 -12.21 -19.49
N GLY A 165 -5.42 -13.05 -18.66
CA GLY A 165 -4.85 -14.34 -18.23
C GLY A 165 -3.68 -14.25 -17.25
N LEU A 166 -3.25 -13.04 -16.85
CA LEU A 166 -2.04 -12.86 -16.05
C LEU A 166 -2.10 -13.56 -14.70
N LEU A 167 -3.25 -13.48 -14.00
CA LEU A 167 -3.37 -14.07 -12.67
C LEU A 167 -3.41 -15.60 -12.77
N GLU A 168 -4.13 -16.13 -13.75
CA GLU A 168 -4.22 -17.56 -14.03
C GLU A 168 -2.86 -18.15 -14.39
N ASP A 169 -2.05 -17.43 -15.19
CA ASP A 169 -0.71 -17.88 -15.56
C ASP A 169 0.27 -17.83 -14.38
N LEU A 170 0.13 -16.85 -13.49
CA LEU A 170 0.91 -16.80 -12.24
C LEU A 170 0.54 -17.94 -11.29
N GLU A 171 -0.74 -18.26 -11.16
CA GLU A 171 -1.23 -19.36 -10.33
C GLU A 171 -0.71 -20.72 -10.82
N LYS A 172 -0.72 -20.95 -12.14
CA LYS A 172 -0.12 -22.17 -12.73
C LYS A 172 1.37 -22.28 -12.39
N LEU A 173 2.13 -21.20 -12.61
CA LEU A 173 3.56 -21.19 -12.34
C LEU A 173 3.87 -21.44 -10.85
N GLU A 174 3.06 -20.88 -9.97
CA GLU A 174 3.16 -21.07 -8.54
C GLU A 174 2.91 -22.53 -8.13
N ALA A 175 1.82 -23.13 -8.62
CA ALA A 175 1.50 -24.53 -8.35
C ALA A 175 2.60 -25.51 -8.84
N GLU A 176 3.23 -25.20 -9.98
CA GLU A 176 4.37 -25.98 -10.48
C GLU A 176 5.57 -25.95 -9.51
N VAL A 177 5.87 -24.79 -8.93
CA VAL A 177 6.98 -24.63 -7.99
C VAL A 177 6.65 -25.30 -6.65
N GLU A 178 5.43 -25.11 -6.14
CA GLU A 178 4.96 -25.74 -4.90
C GLU A 178 5.02 -27.27 -4.99
N HIS A 179 4.50 -27.86 -6.06
CA HIS A 179 4.52 -29.32 -6.26
C HIS A 179 5.94 -29.89 -6.36
N ARG A 180 6.88 -29.09 -6.88
CA ARG A 180 8.30 -29.48 -6.87
C ARG A 180 8.88 -29.39 -5.47
N ALA A 181 8.54 -28.34 -4.72
CA ALA A 181 9.02 -28.16 -3.35
C ALA A 181 8.49 -29.23 -2.39
N ALA A 182 7.25 -29.70 -2.58
CA ALA A 182 6.67 -30.79 -1.79
C ALA A 182 7.32 -32.16 -2.04
N ARG A 183 8.00 -32.34 -3.17
CA ARG A 183 8.69 -33.59 -3.55
C ARG A 183 10.18 -33.61 -3.18
N SER A 184 10.70 -32.53 -2.58
CA SER A 184 12.11 -32.35 -2.21
C SER A 184 12.27 -32.30 -0.70
#